data_AF-A0A7J7K6X0-F1
#
_entry.id   AF-A0A7J7K6X0-F1
#
_cell.length_a   1.000
_cell.length_b   1.000
_cell.length_c   1.000
_cell.angle_alpha   90.00
_cell.angle_beta   90.00
_cell.angle_gamma   90.00
#
_symmetry.space_group_name_H-M   'P 1'
#
loop_
_entity.id
_entity.type
_entity.pdbx_description
1 polymer ?
#
loop_
_entity_poly.entity_id
_entity_poly.type
_entity_poly.pdbx_seq_one_letter_code
_entity_poly.pdbx_strand_id
1 'polypeptide(L)'
;MTMSENQTEQPNTIVYHLTDLFDIHQDIAPVESDDKDCILANTTVMHKLDVPPAMSANAQIHRTKTCVATYEDVKALIEQHELEHTLKFVTFKVTKAFTSPAPSVESIASSKHLFLEDGIPYMIIGKKVYQCQHGVDKNMSSKIKYKERVDAYQAAGQNLYKRRRSSSKKMRCRAYITVRRLLKVNTVFAPNLSLYHKRIAIQNVKKKLSANEYTFTDVYEVSLPDVSFHNHDIDEEADGKQALDPRIIRKIHKLVGKGVDTVKAMRVHIEEYNEDVLFAGRALPRPSNRRFNPLNHTIDSHMRNAKQKLKKGTCANAAKVDVATVDVTVEDVAAGVVVTTIPSIMAPSKPDNLIDLQIRLESLKGTVNILSEKVKHANDGVNVKLPSRIQKLQKDVDLQQRRSESIQDKLEYVQENIVSKAEFKRLEQSVKGMKAMTSSVTKLRTDSITHMNRTNRDLSRVQSAAKLQGKVVNSLFMEQKQVKGSVSNMREEVNVLDGAAKKALDIIKQEMDSLYDQDHRTQKQLDELEERVEKIVEVLNRGENDRESKHGLKLEMVEKEVTKLFKFMCLVILAMSIVMFWCLWWQYRVHSRDPRTVLSQRQRAGL
;
A
#
# COMPACT_ATOMS: atom_id res chain seq x y z
N MET A 1 -43.14 14.10 46.25
CA MET A 1 -44.26 14.47 45.36
C MET A 1 -43.95 15.88 44.90
N THR A 2 -43.57 16.21 43.67
CA THR A 2 -43.82 15.60 42.35
C THR A 2 -42.65 15.88 41.38
N MET A 3 -42.40 14.89 40.53
CA MET A 3 -41.54 14.86 39.34
C MET A 3 -41.60 16.13 38.46
N SER A 4 -40.42 16.57 37.97
CA SER A 4 -40.26 17.45 36.80
C SER A 4 -39.29 16.79 35.84
N GLU A 5 -39.83 16.20 34.77
CA GLU A 5 -39.10 15.61 33.65
C GLU A 5 -38.58 16.71 32.70
N ASN A 6 -37.26 16.75 32.49
CA ASN A 6 -36.64 17.50 31.41
C ASN A 6 -36.54 16.60 30.17
N GLN A 7 -37.34 16.90 29.14
CA GLN A 7 -37.24 16.29 27.82
C GLN A 7 -36.03 16.86 27.07
N THR A 8 -35.10 15.98 26.72
CA THR A 8 -33.97 16.26 25.82
C THR A 8 -34.42 16.32 24.36
N GLU A 9 -34.06 17.42 23.70
CA GLU A 9 -34.26 17.69 22.28
C GLU A 9 -33.59 16.62 21.39
N GLN A 10 -34.36 16.09 20.43
CA GLN A 10 -33.82 15.30 19.32
C GLN A 10 -33.46 16.22 18.14
N PRO A 11 -32.40 15.93 17.37
CA PRO A 11 -32.02 16.76 16.22
C PRO A 11 -32.92 16.51 15.00
N ASN A 12 -33.37 17.61 14.41
CA ASN A 12 -34.22 17.70 13.22
C ASN A 12 -33.69 16.88 12.04
N THR A 13 -34.47 15.87 11.65
CA THR A 13 -34.35 15.20 10.35
C THR A 13 -35.09 16.05 9.32
N ILE A 14 -34.35 16.73 8.46
CA ILE A 14 -34.92 17.48 7.33
C ILE A 14 -35.25 16.47 6.22
N VAL A 15 -36.53 16.14 6.10
CA VAL A 15 -37.10 15.38 4.98
C VAL A 15 -37.46 16.37 3.87
N TYR A 16 -36.75 16.34 2.75
CA TYR A 16 -37.19 17.03 1.54
C TYR A 16 -38.28 16.19 0.85
N HIS A 17 -39.52 16.67 0.91
CA HIS A 17 -40.58 16.23 0.00
C HIS A 17 -40.35 16.87 -1.37
N LEU A 18 -40.04 16.05 -2.37
CA LEU A 18 -40.10 16.41 -3.79
C LEU A 18 -41.23 15.61 -4.42
N THR A 19 -42.43 16.17 -4.41
CA THR A 19 -43.50 15.82 -5.34
C THR A 19 -43.62 16.99 -6.30
N ASP A 20 -43.24 16.76 -7.56
CA ASP A 20 -43.97 17.18 -8.76
C ASP A 20 -43.07 17.02 -9.99
N LEU A 21 -43.71 16.62 -11.11
CA LEU A 21 -43.19 16.42 -12.48
C LEU A 21 -42.59 15.04 -12.76
N PHE A 22 -43.41 14.13 -13.27
CA PHE A 22 -43.39 13.66 -14.67
C PHE A 22 -44.49 12.60 -14.89
N ASP A 23 -45.59 13.02 -15.52
CA ASP A 23 -46.57 12.13 -16.15
C ASP A 23 -46.00 11.58 -17.46
N ILE A 24 -45.77 10.26 -17.53
CA ILE A 24 -45.76 9.53 -18.80
C ILE A 24 -46.51 8.21 -18.59
N HIS A 25 -47.66 8.11 -19.24
CA HIS A 25 -48.47 6.92 -19.43
C HIS A 25 -47.66 5.71 -19.88
N GLN A 26 -47.80 4.58 -19.18
CA GLN A 26 -47.71 3.25 -19.80
C GLN A 26 -48.79 2.34 -19.23
N ASP A 27 -49.74 2.01 -20.10
CA ASP A 27 -50.77 1.00 -19.93
C ASP A 27 -50.13 -0.39 -19.83
N ILE A 28 -50.32 -1.07 -18.70
CA ILE A 28 -50.20 -2.53 -18.60
C ILE A 28 -51.41 -3.04 -17.82
N ALA A 29 -52.23 -3.83 -18.50
CA ALA A 29 -53.42 -4.49 -17.97
C ALA A 29 -53.08 -5.50 -16.86
N PRO A 30 -53.93 -5.65 -15.82
CA PRO A 30 -53.80 -6.72 -14.85
C PRO A 30 -54.45 -8.02 -15.38
N VAL A 31 -53.70 -9.12 -15.35
CA VAL A 31 -54.26 -10.48 -15.47
C VAL A 31 -54.72 -10.88 -14.08
N GLU A 32 -56.03 -11.06 -13.96
CA GLU A 32 -56.69 -11.55 -12.74
C GLU A 32 -56.32 -13.00 -12.44
N SER A 33 -56.25 -13.22 -11.14
CA SER A 33 -56.16 -14.47 -10.41
C SER A 33 -57.37 -15.37 -10.63
N ASP A 34 -57.15 -16.68 -10.65
CA ASP A 34 -58.02 -17.66 -10.01
C ASP A 34 -57.22 -18.94 -9.75
N ASP A 35 -57.09 -19.33 -8.48
CA ASP A 35 -57.57 -20.64 -8.03
C ASP A 35 -57.31 -20.85 -6.54
N LYS A 36 -58.40 -21.16 -5.85
CA LYS A 36 -58.50 -21.56 -4.46
C LYS A 36 -58.48 -23.09 -4.35
N ASP A 37 -58.21 -23.52 -3.12
CA ASP A 37 -58.56 -24.80 -2.50
C ASP A 37 -57.71 -26.03 -2.87
N CYS A 38 -56.94 -26.52 -1.88
CA CYS A 38 -57.37 -27.70 -1.12
C CYS A 38 -56.37 -28.02 0.01
N ILE A 39 -56.93 -28.03 1.22
CA ILE A 39 -56.37 -28.64 2.43
C ILE A 39 -56.45 -30.16 2.24
N LEU A 40 -55.35 -30.89 2.46
CA LEU A 40 -55.40 -32.26 2.99
C LEU A 40 -54.05 -32.65 3.61
N ALA A 41 -54.12 -32.95 4.90
CA ALA A 41 -53.06 -33.52 5.70
C ALA A 41 -52.66 -34.90 5.17
N ASN A 42 -51.36 -35.19 5.13
CA ASN A 42 -50.86 -36.53 5.34
C ASN A 42 -49.45 -36.49 5.93
N THR A 43 -49.39 -36.96 7.16
CA THR A 43 -48.22 -37.12 8.01
C THR A 43 -47.47 -38.38 7.56
N THR A 44 -46.33 -38.21 6.88
CA THR A 44 -45.39 -39.31 6.64
C THR A 44 -43.99 -38.88 7.07
N VAL A 45 -43.55 -39.47 8.16
CA VAL A 45 -42.18 -39.37 8.70
C VAL A 45 -41.24 -40.04 7.71
N MET A 46 -40.44 -39.24 7.00
CA MET A 46 -39.29 -39.70 6.21
C MET A 46 -38.03 -39.04 6.78
N HIS A 47 -37.08 -39.87 7.20
CA HIS A 47 -35.77 -39.46 7.66
C HIS A 47 -35.07 -38.58 6.60
N LYS A 48 -34.87 -37.30 6.92
CA LYS A 48 -33.93 -36.44 6.20
C LYS A 48 -32.51 -36.90 6.49
N LEU A 49 -31.89 -37.57 5.52
CA LEU A 49 -30.44 -37.61 5.41
C LEU A 49 -30.00 -36.24 4.90
N ASP A 50 -29.34 -35.48 5.76
CA ASP A 50 -28.69 -34.22 5.42
C ASP A 50 -27.52 -34.48 4.45
N VAL A 51 -27.81 -34.41 3.16
CA VAL A 51 -26.77 -34.26 2.13
C VAL A 51 -26.44 -32.77 2.07
N PRO A 52 -25.21 -32.33 2.41
CA PRO A 52 -24.85 -30.93 2.32
C PRO A 52 -24.98 -30.46 0.86
N PRO A 53 -25.58 -29.28 0.62
CA PRO A 53 -25.71 -28.74 -0.73
C PRO A 53 -24.31 -28.57 -1.33
N ALA A 54 -24.13 -29.10 -2.54
CA ALA A 54 -22.90 -28.97 -3.29
C ALA A 54 -22.45 -27.51 -3.29
N MET A 55 -21.29 -27.25 -2.67
CA MET A 55 -20.74 -25.92 -2.55
C MET A 55 -20.58 -25.30 -3.94
N SER A 56 -21.39 -24.28 -4.23
CA SER A 56 -21.16 -23.37 -5.34
C SER A 56 -19.76 -22.78 -5.16
N ALA A 57 -18.83 -23.19 -6.03
CA ALA A 57 -17.40 -22.87 -5.96
C ALA A 57 -17.06 -21.39 -6.24
N ASN A 58 -18.04 -20.49 -6.17
CA ASN A 58 -17.88 -19.05 -6.35
C ASN A 58 -18.61 -18.25 -5.26
N ALA A 59 -18.51 -18.68 -4.00
CA ALA A 59 -18.79 -17.78 -2.88
C ALA A 59 -17.79 -16.61 -2.98
N GLN A 60 -18.24 -15.49 -3.55
CA GLN A 60 -17.48 -14.25 -3.62
C GLN A 60 -17.09 -13.89 -2.19
N ILE A 61 -15.83 -14.11 -1.84
CA ILE A 61 -15.35 -13.88 -0.48
C ILE A 61 -15.52 -12.39 -0.20
N HIS A 62 -16.49 -12.05 0.65
CA HIS A 62 -16.94 -10.69 0.85
C HIS A 62 -15.91 -9.91 1.67
N ARG A 63 -15.59 -8.70 1.21
CA ARG A 63 -14.91 -7.70 2.03
C ARG A 63 -15.91 -6.63 2.37
N THR A 64 -16.07 -6.32 3.65
CA THR A 64 -16.92 -5.21 4.07
C THR A 64 -16.24 -3.91 3.71
N LYS A 65 -16.95 -3.06 2.96
CA LYS A 65 -16.50 -1.71 2.61
C LYS A 65 -17.27 -0.70 3.46
N THR A 66 -16.55 0.21 4.11
CA THR A 66 -17.12 1.28 4.91
C THR A 66 -16.47 2.61 4.52
N CYS A 67 -17.27 3.66 4.33
CA CYS A 67 -16.77 5.01 4.10
C CYS A 67 -16.78 5.81 5.41
N VAL A 68 -15.69 6.51 5.72
CA VAL A 68 -15.58 7.40 6.89
C VAL A 68 -14.95 8.74 6.49
N ALA A 69 -15.27 9.80 7.23
CA ALA A 69 -14.84 11.16 6.89
C ALA A 69 -13.37 11.42 7.28
N THR A 70 -12.94 10.97 8.47
CA THR A 70 -11.60 11.27 8.98
C THR A 70 -10.68 10.06 8.99
N TYR A 71 -9.36 10.31 9.00
CA TYR A 71 -8.39 9.23 9.12
C TYR A 71 -8.33 8.66 10.56
N GLU A 72 -8.77 9.43 11.55
CA GLU A 72 -8.94 9.00 12.94
C GLU A 72 -10.02 7.90 13.02
N ASP A 73 -11.15 8.09 12.32
CA ASP A 73 -12.21 7.07 12.22
C ASP A 73 -11.71 5.79 11.53
N VAL A 74 -10.85 5.93 10.51
CA VAL A 74 -10.19 4.77 9.89
C VAL A 74 -9.36 4.00 10.90
N LYS A 75 -8.58 4.68 11.75
CA LYS A 75 -7.78 4.02 12.79
C LYS A 75 -8.68 3.34 13.81
N ALA A 76 -9.78 3.98 14.22
CA ALA A 76 -10.75 3.42 15.14
C ALA A 76 -11.41 2.16 14.58
N LEU A 77 -11.85 2.18 13.31
CA LEU A 77 -12.40 1.01 12.61
C LEU A 77 -11.40 -0.15 12.54
N ILE A 78 -10.14 0.13 12.19
CA ILE A 78 -9.10 -0.90 12.14
C ILE A 78 -8.83 -1.45 13.55
N GLU A 79 -8.76 -0.59 14.57
CA GLU A 79 -8.54 -1.02 15.94
C GLU A 79 -9.71 -1.86 16.46
N GLN A 80 -10.96 -1.46 16.20
CA GLN A 80 -12.14 -2.24 16.54
C GLN A 80 -12.10 -3.62 15.87
N HIS A 81 -11.81 -3.67 14.58
CA HIS A 81 -11.70 -4.93 13.86
C HIS A 81 -10.56 -5.82 14.40
N GLU A 82 -9.41 -5.23 14.76
CA GLU A 82 -8.31 -5.93 15.44
C GLU A 82 -8.72 -6.48 16.82
N LEU A 83 -9.54 -5.74 17.58
CA LEU A 83 -10.03 -6.13 18.90
C LEU A 83 -11.04 -7.28 18.83
N GLU A 84 -11.99 -7.18 17.91
CA GLU A 84 -13.05 -8.17 17.71
C GLU A 84 -12.50 -9.55 17.33
N HIS A 85 -11.45 -9.56 16.49
CA HIS A 85 -10.92 -10.78 15.90
C HIS A 85 -9.55 -11.18 16.46
N THR A 86 -9.05 -10.53 17.52
CA THR A 86 -7.72 -10.84 18.07
C THR A 86 -6.60 -10.80 17.01
N LEU A 87 -6.71 -9.85 16.08
CA LEU A 87 -5.79 -9.68 14.97
C LEU A 87 -4.88 -8.46 15.17
N LYS A 88 -3.77 -8.44 14.43
CA LYS A 88 -2.97 -7.23 14.28
C LYS A 88 -2.60 -7.01 12.83
N PHE A 89 -2.78 -5.80 12.36
CA PHE A 89 -2.41 -5.35 11.04
C PHE A 89 -1.25 -4.35 11.14
N VAL A 90 -0.26 -4.54 10.27
CA VAL A 90 0.92 -3.68 10.16
C VAL A 90 0.89 -2.98 8.82
N THR A 91 1.37 -1.74 8.77
CA THR A 91 1.41 -0.98 7.51
C THR A 91 2.30 -1.71 6.51
N PHE A 92 1.73 -2.07 5.36
CA PHE A 92 2.40 -2.85 4.32
C PHE A 92 2.93 -1.96 3.21
N LYS A 93 2.08 -1.06 2.70
CA LYS A 93 2.38 -0.15 1.60
C LYS A 93 1.58 1.14 1.78
N VAL A 94 2.20 2.27 1.52
CA VAL A 94 1.56 3.59 1.49
C VAL A 94 1.98 4.27 0.20
N THR A 95 1.02 4.78 -0.56
CA THR A 95 1.33 5.66 -1.70
C THR A 95 1.70 7.04 -1.18
N LYS A 96 2.67 7.71 -1.80
CA LYS A 96 3.12 9.07 -1.38
C LYS A 96 1.94 10.06 -1.27
N ALA A 97 1.02 10.01 -2.23
CA ALA A 97 -0.16 10.86 -2.27
C ALA A 97 -1.20 10.61 -1.15
N PHE A 98 -1.09 9.52 -0.38
CA PHE A 98 -2.06 9.24 0.70
C PHE A 98 -1.99 10.29 1.82
N THR A 99 -0.78 10.76 2.14
CA THR A 99 -0.51 11.77 3.18
C THR A 99 -0.35 13.17 2.62
N SER A 100 -0.31 13.33 1.30
CA SER A 100 -0.23 14.65 0.66
C SER A 100 -1.53 15.43 0.87
N PRO A 101 -1.51 16.77 0.83
CA PRO A 101 -2.75 17.55 0.77
C PRO A 101 -3.57 17.15 -0.45
N ALA A 102 -4.88 17.41 -0.40
CA ALA A 102 -5.75 17.18 -1.55
C ALA A 102 -5.22 17.99 -2.75
N PRO A 103 -5.24 17.41 -3.98
CA PRO A 103 -4.87 18.14 -5.19
C PRO A 103 -5.81 19.34 -5.42
N SER A 104 -5.32 20.37 -6.11
CA SER A 104 -6.14 21.53 -6.47
C SER A 104 -7.24 21.16 -7.47
N VAL A 105 -8.30 21.96 -7.52
CA VAL A 105 -9.46 21.73 -8.39
C VAL A 105 -9.04 21.64 -9.85
N GLU A 106 -8.08 22.45 -10.30
CA GLU A 106 -7.58 22.44 -11.68
C GLU A 106 -6.86 21.13 -12.01
N SER A 107 -6.08 20.61 -11.06
CA SER A 107 -5.42 19.30 -11.21
C SER A 107 -6.44 18.16 -11.27
N ILE A 108 -7.59 18.30 -10.62
CA ILE A 108 -8.66 17.29 -10.65
C ILE A 108 -9.42 17.37 -11.97
N ALA A 109 -9.80 18.57 -12.42
CA ALA A 109 -10.54 18.79 -13.66
C ALA A 109 -9.76 18.26 -14.89
N SER A 110 -8.43 18.42 -14.89
CA SER A 110 -7.54 17.91 -15.94
C SER A 110 -7.21 16.41 -15.81
N SER A 111 -7.50 15.78 -14.67
CA SER A 111 -7.15 14.38 -14.41
C SER A 111 -7.94 13.40 -15.28
N LYS A 112 -7.28 12.38 -15.82
CA LYS A 112 -7.93 11.25 -16.51
C LYS A 112 -8.59 10.25 -15.54
N HIS A 113 -8.41 10.41 -14.23
CA HIS A 113 -8.75 9.41 -13.21
C HIS A 113 -10.00 9.76 -12.38
N LEU A 114 -11.04 10.30 -13.02
CA LEU A 114 -12.36 10.42 -12.39
C LEU A 114 -13.18 9.16 -12.69
N PHE A 115 -13.74 8.55 -11.65
CA PHE A 115 -14.54 7.34 -11.72
C PHE A 115 -15.98 7.64 -11.27
N LEU A 116 -16.92 6.77 -11.66
CA LEU A 116 -18.33 6.85 -11.23
C LEU A 116 -18.75 5.49 -10.66
N GLU A 117 -19.00 5.43 -9.36
CA GLU A 117 -19.50 4.25 -8.63
C GLU A 117 -20.77 4.68 -7.90
N ASP A 118 -21.85 3.91 -8.06
CA ASP A 118 -23.17 4.17 -7.48
C ASP A 118 -23.71 5.59 -7.76
N GLY A 119 -23.42 6.11 -8.95
CA GLY A 119 -23.86 7.44 -9.37
C GLY A 119 -23.06 8.60 -8.78
N ILE A 120 -22.05 8.36 -7.95
CA ILE A 120 -21.24 9.41 -7.33
C ILE A 120 -19.86 9.47 -8.00
N PRO A 121 -19.46 10.63 -8.57
CA PRO A 121 -18.12 10.78 -9.13
C PRO A 121 -17.09 10.87 -8.03
N TYR A 122 -15.97 10.17 -8.20
CA TYR A 122 -14.86 10.23 -7.26
C TYR A 122 -13.50 10.08 -7.93
N MET A 123 -12.46 10.56 -7.24
CA MET A 123 -11.07 10.36 -7.62
C MET A 123 -10.31 9.70 -6.46
N ILE A 124 -9.48 8.71 -6.76
CA ILE A 124 -8.61 8.09 -5.76
C ILE A 124 -7.34 8.94 -5.62
N ILE A 125 -7.18 9.62 -4.48
CA ILE A 125 -5.95 10.39 -4.18
C ILE A 125 -4.81 9.43 -3.82
N GLY A 126 -5.09 8.46 -2.96
CA GLY A 126 -4.05 7.61 -2.41
C GLY A 126 -4.59 6.32 -1.82
N LYS A 127 -3.67 5.38 -1.59
CA LYS A 127 -3.94 4.06 -1.05
C LYS A 127 -2.96 3.72 0.05
N LYS A 128 -3.49 3.29 1.19
CA LYS A 128 -2.73 2.69 2.30
C LYS A 128 -3.21 1.26 2.50
N VAL A 129 -2.27 0.33 2.53
CA VAL A 129 -2.55 -1.10 2.72
C VAL A 129 -1.92 -1.53 4.02
N TYR A 130 -2.70 -2.19 4.86
CA TYR A 130 -2.22 -2.89 6.03
C TYR A 130 -2.28 -4.40 5.77
N GLN A 131 -1.26 -5.12 6.23
CA GLN A 131 -1.17 -6.57 6.11
C GLN A 131 -1.25 -7.17 7.51
N CYS A 132 -1.88 -8.35 7.63
CA CYS A 132 -1.83 -9.11 8.87
C CYS A 132 -0.39 -9.28 9.38
N GLN A 133 -0.18 -9.27 10.70
CA GLN A 133 1.11 -9.50 11.33
C GLN A 133 1.69 -10.87 10.99
N HIS A 134 0.88 -11.84 10.59
CA HIS A 134 1.30 -13.16 10.10
C HIS A 134 1.44 -13.22 8.57
N GLY A 135 1.44 -12.07 7.89
CA GLY A 135 1.63 -11.95 6.45
C GLY A 135 2.99 -12.42 5.94
N VAL A 136 3.32 -12.11 4.69
CA VAL A 136 4.57 -12.54 4.06
C VAL A 136 5.79 -11.90 4.73
N ASP A 137 6.82 -12.71 5.02
CA ASP A 137 8.09 -12.20 5.54
C ASP A 137 8.93 -11.55 4.44
N LYS A 138 8.89 -10.21 4.36
CA LYS A 138 9.68 -9.45 3.40
C LYS A 138 11.20 -9.61 3.58
N ASN A 139 11.64 -10.03 4.77
CA ASN A 139 13.06 -10.18 5.11
C ASN A 139 13.51 -11.65 5.05
N MET A 140 12.73 -12.54 4.44
CA MET A 140 13.05 -13.97 4.36
C MET A 140 14.38 -14.22 3.67
N SER A 141 14.64 -13.57 2.52
CA SER A 141 15.91 -13.69 1.79
C SER A 141 17.10 -13.23 2.64
N SER A 142 16.99 -12.10 3.33
CA SER A 142 18.02 -11.59 4.25
C SER A 142 18.25 -12.52 5.44
N LYS A 143 17.21 -13.17 5.97
CA LYS A 143 17.33 -14.17 7.04
C LYS A 143 18.02 -15.44 6.55
N ILE A 144 17.69 -15.91 5.35
CA ILE A 144 18.34 -17.06 4.70
C ILE A 144 19.84 -16.75 4.49
N LYS A 145 20.18 -15.63 3.86
CA LYS A 145 21.57 -15.19 3.67
C LYS A 145 22.33 -15.00 4.99
N TYR A 146 21.65 -14.53 6.03
CA TYR A 146 22.25 -14.43 7.36
C TYR A 146 22.54 -15.82 7.94
N LYS A 147 21.60 -16.75 7.82
CA LYS A 147 21.77 -18.14 8.28
C LYS A 147 22.93 -18.81 7.53
N GLU A 148 22.97 -18.71 6.21
CA GLU A 148 24.06 -19.23 5.38
C GLU A 148 25.42 -18.66 5.79
N ARG A 149 25.51 -17.35 6.04
CA ARG A 149 26.75 -16.74 6.55
C ARG A 149 27.14 -17.29 7.92
N VAL A 150 26.20 -17.37 8.86
CA VAL A 150 26.46 -17.92 10.19
C VAL A 150 26.92 -19.38 10.10
N ASP A 151 26.27 -20.19 9.28
CA ASP A 151 26.60 -21.59 9.09
C ASP A 151 27.99 -21.73 8.42
N ALA A 152 28.33 -20.88 7.45
CA ALA A 152 29.66 -20.83 6.84
C ALA A 152 30.77 -20.44 7.84
N TYR A 153 30.52 -19.46 8.72
CA TYR A 153 31.47 -19.10 9.78
C TYR A 153 31.67 -20.24 10.78
N GLN A 154 30.61 -20.98 11.12
CA GLN A 154 30.70 -22.13 11.99
C GLN A 154 31.48 -23.28 11.35
N ALA A 155 31.26 -23.55 10.06
CA ALA A 155 32.03 -24.54 9.31
C ALA A 155 33.53 -24.18 9.26
N ALA A 156 33.86 -22.88 9.26
CA ALA A 156 35.24 -22.38 9.36
C ALA A 156 35.82 -22.38 10.79
N GLY A 157 35.13 -22.95 11.78
CA GLY A 157 35.59 -23.01 13.17
C GLY A 157 35.53 -21.68 13.92
N GLN A 158 34.86 -20.66 13.37
CA GLN A 158 34.69 -19.37 14.05
C GLN A 158 33.46 -19.40 14.96
N ASN A 159 33.69 -19.22 16.27
CA ASN A 159 32.64 -19.13 17.28
C ASN A 159 31.89 -17.79 17.19
N LEU A 160 30.95 -17.68 16.26
CA LEU A 160 29.94 -16.62 16.32
C LEU A 160 28.85 -17.01 17.32
N TYR A 161 28.63 -16.15 18.31
CA TYR A 161 27.52 -16.29 19.25
C TYR A 161 26.21 -16.31 18.47
N LYS A 162 25.58 -17.50 18.35
CA LYS A 162 24.23 -17.64 17.79
C LYS A 162 23.28 -16.92 18.73
N ARG A 163 22.93 -15.66 18.43
CA ARG A 163 21.63 -15.15 18.88
C ARG A 163 20.60 -16.07 18.25
N ARG A 164 19.98 -16.95 19.07
CA ARG A 164 18.85 -17.79 18.68
C ARG A 164 17.73 -16.87 18.20
N ARG A 165 17.77 -16.47 16.94
CA ARG A 165 16.64 -15.84 16.27
C ARG A 165 15.68 -16.98 15.98
N SER A 166 14.53 -16.98 16.65
CA SER A 166 13.46 -17.91 16.31
C SER A 166 13.19 -17.84 14.80
N SER A 167 12.82 -18.98 14.20
CA SER A 167 12.26 -18.99 12.86
C SER A 167 11.15 -17.94 12.73
N SER A 168 11.00 -17.39 11.53
CA SER A 168 10.02 -16.33 11.30
C SER A 168 8.62 -16.82 11.66
N LYS A 169 7.91 -16.10 12.52
CA LYS A 169 6.52 -16.39 12.92
C LYS A 169 5.47 -16.01 11.85
N LYS A 170 5.93 -15.77 10.62
CA LYS A 170 5.14 -15.25 9.49
C LYS A 170 4.57 -16.45 8.71
N MET A 171 3.25 -16.55 8.66
CA MET A 171 2.49 -17.67 8.05
C MET A 171 2.08 -17.39 6.59
N ARG A 172 2.60 -16.31 5.99
CA ARG A 172 2.21 -15.86 4.64
C ARG A 172 0.70 -15.60 4.50
N CYS A 173 0.10 -15.05 5.54
CA CYS A 173 -1.31 -14.68 5.56
C CYS A 173 -1.68 -13.70 4.44
N ARG A 174 -2.83 -13.99 3.78
CA ARG A 174 -3.36 -13.24 2.64
C ARG A 174 -4.32 -12.11 3.05
N ALA A 175 -4.61 -11.95 4.34
CA ALA A 175 -5.48 -10.89 4.81
C ALA A 175 -4.79 -9.52 4.72
N TYR A 176 -5.50 -8.57 4.09
CA TYR A 176 -5.08 -7.18 3.97
C TYR A 176 -6.28 -6.25 4.14
N ILE A 177 -6.10 -5.22 4.95
CA ILE A 177 -6.99 -4.07 5.00
C ILE A 177 -6.51 -3.07 3.94
N THR A 178 -7.43 -2.61 3.10
CA THR A 178 -7.15 -1.54 2.14
C THR A 178 -7.90 -0.29 2.55
N VAL A 179 -7.18 0.82 2.67
CA VAL A 179 -7.75 2.15 2.86
C VAL A 179 -7.47 2.97 1.61
N ARG A 180 -8.53 3.42 0.94
CA ARG A 180 -8.42 4.36 -0.17
C ARG A 180 -8.89 5.72 0.30
N ARG A 181 -8.10 6.76 0.03
CA ARG A 181 -8.52 8.15 0.23
C ARG A 181 -9.11 8.65 -1.07
N LEU A 182 -10.37 9.06 -1.02
CA LEU A 182 -11.21 9.41 -2.15
C LEU A 182 -11.62 10.87 -2.05
N LEU A 183 -11.61 11.60 -3.16
CA LEU A 183 -12.35 12.85 -3.28
C LEU A 183 -13.66 12.56 -3.96
N LYS A 184 -14.77 12.65 -3.23
CA LYS A 184 -16.12 12.52 -3.79
C LYS A 184 -16.61 13.91 -4.22
N VAL A 185 -17.18 13.99 -5.41
CA VAL A 185 -17.86 15.22 -5.87
C VAL A 185 -19.26 15.24 -5.27
N ASN A 186 -19.68 16.39 -4.74
CA ASN A 186 -21.01 16.55 -4.14
C ASN A 186 -22.11 16.66 -5.21
N THR A 187 -22.26 15.63 -6.03
CA THR A 187 -23.30 15.50 -7.05
C THR A 187 -23.67 14.03 -7.20
N VAL A 188 -24.95 13.77 -7.43
CA VAL A 188 -25.48 12.42 -7.59
C VAL A 188 -26.06 12.27 -9.00
N PHE A 189 -25.64 11.22 -9.69
CA PHE A 189 -26.18 10.78 -10.97
C PHE A 189 -27.02 9.52 -10.77
N ALA A 190 -27.82 9.16 -11.77
CA ALA A 190 -28.56 7.90 -11.75
C ALA A 190 -27.59 6.72 -11.53
N PRO A 191 -27.94 5.74 -10.67
CA PRO A 191 -27.18 4.52 -10.55
C PRO A 191 -27.23 3.74 -11.87
N ASN A 192 -26.25 2.86 -12.10
CA ASN A 192 -26.24 1.93 -13.25
C ASN A 192 -26.25 2.55 -14.66
N LEU A 193 -25.73 3.78 -14.83
CA LEU A 193 -25.52 4.37 -16.15
C LEU A 193 -24.68 3.46 -17.07
N SER A 194 -25.03 3.42 -18.36
CA SER A 194 -24.21 2.74 -19.37
C SER A 194 -22.82 3.38 -19.46
N LEU A 195 -21.82 2.64 -19.97
CA LEU A 195 -20.44 3.15 -20.07
C LEU A 195 -20.34 4.47 -20.85
N TYR A 196 -21.16 4.65 -21.88
CA TYR A 196 -21.27 5.89 -22.65
C TYR A 196 -21.76 7.05 -21.78
N HIS A 197 -22.89 6.88 -21.09
CA HIS A 197 -23.43 7.92 -20.20
C HIS A 197 -22.52 8.23 -19.02
N LYS A 198 -21.79 7.23 -18.49
CA LYS A 198 -20.76 7.46 -17.46
C LYS A 198 -19.67 8.41 -17.96
N ARG A 199 -19.20 8.24 -19.20
CA ARG A 199 -18.19 9.13 -19.81
C ARG A 199 -18.71 10.56 -19.97
N ILE A 200 -19.95 10.71 -20.47
CA ILE A 200 -20.59 12.03 -20.61
C ILE A 200 -20.76 12.69 -19.25
N ALA A 201 -21.29 11.97 -18.24
CA ALA A 201 -21.45 12.48 -16.89
C ALA A 201 -20.10 12.96 -16.31
N ILE A 202 -19.04 12.16 -16.46
CA ILE A 202 -17.68 12.54 -16.04
C ILE A 202 -17.18 13.79 -16.78
N GLN A 203 -17.40 13.90 -18.09
CA GLN A 203 -17.02 15.09 -18.86
C GLN A 203 -17.77 16.34 -18.39
N ASN A 204 -19.06 16.22 -18.11
CA ASN A 204 -19.88 17.32 -17.58
C ASN A 204 -19.40 17.73 -16.19
N VAL A 205 -19.10 16.77 -15.31
CA VAL A 205 -18.50 17.04 -14.00
C VAL A 205 -17.20 17.80 -14.14
N LYS A 206 -16.32 17.42 -15.09
CA LYS A 206 -15.06 18.13 -15.33
C LYS A 206 -15.27 19.57 -15.79
N LYS A 207 -16.20 19.80 -16.74
CA LYS A 207 -16.54 21.15 -17.22
C LYS A 207 -17.05 22.05 -16.08
N LYS A 208 -17.94 21.51 -15.23
CA LYS A 208 -18.49 22.21 -14.07
C LYS A 208 -17.46 22.42 -12.96
N LEU A 209 -16.53 21.48 -12.79
CA LEU A 209 -15.39 21.63 -11.88
C LEU A 209 -14.44 22.74 -12.31
N SER A 210 -14.15 22.88 -13.62
CA SER A 210 -13.37 24.02 -14.11
C SER A 210 -14.07 25.37 -13.92
N ALA A 211 -15.40 25.36 -13.79
CA ALA A 211 -16.21 26.53 -13.45
C ALA A 211 -16.38 26.74 -11.93
N ASN A 212 -15.73 25.92 -11.08
CA ASN A 212 -15.88 25.94 -9.61
C ASN A 212 -17.33 25.76 -9.10
N GLU A 213 -18.20 25.08 -9.87
CA GLU A 213 -19.61 24.85 -9.48
C GLU A 213 -19.76 23.73 -8.45
N TYR A 214 -18.78 22.80 -8.38
CA TYR A 214 -18.82 21.66 -7.48
C TYR A 214 -17.76 21.71 -6.39
N THR A 215 -18.16 21.25 -5.20
CA THR A 215 -17.26 21.03 -4.06
C THR A 215 -16.89 19.55 -3.94
N PHE A 216 -15.74 19.29 -3.31
CA PHE A 216 -15.28 17.94 -2.99
C PHE A 216 -15.38 17.65 -1.51
N THR A 217 -15.69 16.41 -1.19
CA THR A 217 -15.57 15.86 0.17
C THR A 217 -14.46 14.81 0.18
N ASP A 218 -13.47 15.00 1.05
CA ASP A 218 -12.41 14.01 1.30
C ASP A 218 -12.95 12.90 2.20
N VAL A 219 -12.93 11.66 1.70
CA VAL A 219 -13.53 10.50 2.35
C VAL A 219 -12.57 9.32 2.26
N TYR A 220 -12.55 8.49 3.30
CA TYR A 220 -11.76 7.26 3.33
C TYR A 220 -12.65 6.03 3.16
N GLU A 221 -12.44 5.25 2.10
CA GLU A 221 -13.02 3.92 1.91
C GLU A 221 -12.10 2.88 2.58
N VAL A 222 -12.61 2.20 3.60
CA VAL A 222 -11.94 1.11 4.31
C VAL A 222 -12.54 -0.22 3.88
N SER A 223 -11.69 -1.13 3.39
CA SER A 223 -12.06 -2.49 3.05
C SER A 223 -11.43 -3.45 4.04
N LEU A 224 -12.25 -4.01 4.92
CA LEU A 224 -11.86 -4.98 5.95
C LEU A 224 -11.97 -6.41 5.39
N PRO A 225 -10.96 -7.27 5.61
CA PRO A 225 -11.05 -8.67 5.24
C PRO A 225 -11.99 -9.40 6.21
N ASP A 226 -12.74 -10.36 5.67
CA ASP A 226 -13.41 -11.35 6.50
C ASP A 226 -12.40 -12.30 7.18
N VAL A 227 -12.83 -12.92 8.27
CA VAL A 227 -12.13 -13.94 9.07
C VAL A 227 -11.60 -15.07 8.17
N SER A 228 -12.39 -15.47 7.16
CA SER A 228 -12.02 -16.53 6.21
C SER A 228 -10.76 -16.23 5.36
N PHE A 229 -10.32 -14.98 5.24
CA PHE A 229 -9.09 -14.64 4.49
C PHE A 229 -7.79 -14.99 5.22
N HIS A 230 -7.88 -15.35 6.50
CA HIS A 230 -6.73 -15.76 7.27
C HIS A 230 -6.46 -17.25 7.09
N ASN A 231 -5.18 -17.59 6.96
CA ASN A 231 -4.70 -18.96 6.84
C ASN A 231 -3.97 -19.41 8.12
N HIS A 232 -4.35 -18.82 9.24
CA HIS A 232 -3.83 -19.10 10.56
C HIS A 232 -4.98 -18.96 11.55
N ASP A 233 -4.85 -19.59 12.69
CA ASP A 233 -5.87 -19.53 13.74
C ASP A 233 -6.10 -18.06 14.12
N ILE A 234 -7.36 -17.66 14.20
CA ILE A 234 -7.77 -16.29 14.55
C ILE A 234 -8.10 -16.20 16.06
N ASP A 235 -8.27 -17.33 16.74
CA ASP A 235 -8.81 -17.42 18.10
C ASP A 235 -7.78 -17.85 19.16
N GLU A 236 -8.26 -18.41 20.27
CA GLU A 236 -7.58 -18.63 21.57
C GLU A 236 -6.22 -19.35 21.49
N GLU A 237 -5.96 -20.11 20.43
CA GLU A 237 -4.70 -20.82 20.21
C GLU A 237 -3.62 -19.96 19.51
N ALA A 238 -3.99 -18.97 18.71
CA ALA A 238 -3.05 -18.00 18.13
C ALA A 238 -2.49 -17.02 19.18
N ASP A 239 -3.17 -16.97 20.33
CA ASP A 239 -3.10 -15.89 21.30
C ASP A 239 -1.84 -15.92 22.19
N GLY A 240 -1.13 -17.05 22.23
CA GLY A 240 0.11 -17.18 23.02
C GLY A 240 1.25 -16.24 22.62
N LYS A 241 1.11 -15.45 21.55
CA LYS A 241 2.17 -14.58 21.00
C LYS A 241 1.72 -13.17 20.64
N GLN A 242 0.53 -12.72 21.04
CA GLN A 242 0.16 -11.32 20.88
C GLN A 242 1.05 -10.41 21.72
N ALA A 243 1.40 -9.24 21.18
CA ALA A 243 2.09 -8.22 21.95
C ALA A 243 1.10 -7.57 22.91
N LEU A 244 1.48 -7.44 24.18
CA LEU A 244 0.65 -6.74 25.18
C LEU A 244 0.45 -5.27 24.79
N ASP A 245 -0.72 -4.74 25.13
CA ASP A 245 -0.97 -3.32 24.96
C ASP A 245 0.06 -2.52 25.76
N PRO A 246 0.70 -1.50 25.16
CA PRO A 246 1.71 -0.69 25.85
C PRO A 246 1.21 -0.06 27.15
N ARG A 247 -0.10 0.21 27.28
CA ARG A 247 -0.70 0.74 28.51
C ARG A 247 -0.63 -0.27 29.65
N ILE A 248 -0.85 -1.56 29.37
CA ILE A 248 -0.75 -2.63 30.37
C ILE A 248 0.70 -2.85 30.77
N ILE A 249 1.64 -2.84 29.81
CA ILE A 249 3.08 -2.94 30.12
C ILE A 249 3.50 -1.80 31.06
N ARG A 250 3.06 -0.56 30.79
CA ARG A 250 3.32 0.60 31.66
C ARG A 250 2.68 0.42 33.04
N LYS A 251 1.45 -0.07 33.12
CA LYS A 251 0.77 -0.36 34.39
C LYS A 251 1.52 -1.42 35.21
N ILE A 252 1.93 -2.53 34.59
CA ILE A 252 2.76 -3.58 35.23
C ILE A 252 4.03 -2.95 35.82
N HIS A 253 4.75 -2.16 35.02
CA HIS A 253 5.98 -1.52 35.49
C HIS A 253 5.73 -0.55 36.65
N LYS A 254 4.64 0.23 36.60
CA LYS A 254 4.23 1.15 37.67
C LYS A 254 3.91 0.39 38.96
N LEU A 255 3.18 -0.72 38.88
CA LEU A 255 2.81 -1.56 40.03
C LEU A 255 4.02 -2.26 40.65
N VAL A 256 4.96 -2.74 39.83
CA VAL A 256 6.24 -3.28 40.34
C VAL A 256 7.03 -2.20 41.08
N GLY A 257 7.04 -0.95 40.59
CA GLY A 257 7.63 0.18 41.29
C GLY A 257 6.96 0.51 42.63
N LYS A 258 5.68 0.17 42.80
CA LYS A 258 4.93 0.29 44.06
C LYS A 258 5.10 -0.92 45.00
N GLY A 259 5.91 -1.91 44.61
CA GLY A 259 6.18 -3.09 45.45
C GLY A 259 5.29 -4.31 45.17
N VAL A 260 4.41 -4.28 44.15
CA VAL A 260 3.64 -5.49 43.76
C VAL A 260 4.58 -6.52 43.16
N ASP A 261 4.76 -7.65 43.85
CA ASP A 261 5.80 -8.63 43.54
C ASP A 261 5.28 -10.03 43.16
N THR A 262 4.00 -10.33 43.45
CA THR A 262 3.34 -11.59 43.08
C THR A 262 2.52 -11.48 41.79
N VAL A 263 2.54 -12.55 40.98
CA VAL A 263 1.82 -12.61 39.69
C VAL A 263 0.31 -12.57 39.89
N LYS A 264 -0.20 -13.19 40.96
CA LYS A 264 -1.64 -13.20 41.28
C LYS A 264 -2.17 -11.79 41.58
N ALA A 265 -1.47 -11.02 42.44
CA ALA A 265 -1.85 -9.64 42.73
C ALA A 265 -1.72 -8.74 41.49
N MET A 266 -0.68 -8.95 40.69
CA MET A 266 -0.51 -8.22 39.43
C MET A 266 -1.66 -8.48 38.44
N ARG A 267 -2.16 -9.73 38.36
CA ARG A 267 -3.30 -10.07 37.51
C ARG A 267 -4.57 -9.33 37.93
N VAL A 268 -4.91 -9.35 39.22
CA VAL A 268 -6.09 -8.64 39.76
C VAL A 268 -6.00 -7.15 39.41
N HIS A 269 -4.85 -6.51 39.60
CA HIS A 269 -4.68 -5.10 39.23
C HIS A 269 -4.72 -4.81 37.72
N ILE A 270 -4.42 -5.79 36.86
CA ILE A 270 -4.57 -5.65 35.41
C ILE A 270 -6.04 -5.77 35.04
N GLU A 271 -6.77 -6.71 35.65
CA GLU A 271 -8.22 -6.90 35.46
C GLU A 271 -8.98 -5.64 35.90
N GLU A 272 -8.74 -5.14 37.11
CA GLU A 272 -9.28 -3.86 37.61
C GLU A 272 -8.93 -2.69 36.67
N TYR A 273 -7.69 -2.62 36.19
CA TYR A 273 -7.27 -1.55 35.26
C TYR A 273 -7.93 -1.64 33.89
N ASN A 274 -8.22 -2.86 33.42
CA ASN A 274 -8.95 -3.07 32.17
C ASN A 274 -10.40 -2.56 32.33
N GLU A 275 -11.06 -2.91 33.43
CA GLU A 275 -12.44 -2.52 33.74
C GLU A 275 -12.59 -1.02 34.00
N ASP A 276 -11.80 -0.47 34.92
CA ASP A 276 -12.00 0.89 35.43
C ASP A 276 -11.40 1.97 34.54
N VAL A 277 -10.35 1.66 33.77
CA VAL A 277 -9.55 2.68 33.06
C VAL A 277 -9.52 2.46 31.56
N LEU A 278 -9.25 1.25 31.08
CA LEU A 278 -9.08 1.02 29.64
C LEU A 278 -10.42 0.91 28.91
N PHE A 279 -11.41 0.26 29.53
CA PHE A 279 -12.72 0.00 28.95
C PHE A 279 -13.85 0.58 29.79
N ALA A 280 -13.59 1.66 30.54
CA ALA A 280 -14.60 2.36 31.33
C ALA A 280 -15.82 2.72 30.46
N GLY A 281 -16.98 2.18 30.82
CA GLY A 281 -18.24 2.37 30.08
C GLY A 281 -18.31 1.69 28.71
N ARG A 282 -17.39 0.78 28.38
CA ARG A 282 -17.38 0.00 27.12
C ARG A 282 -17.43 -1.50 27.42
N ALA A 283 -17.80 -2.29 26.41
CA ALA A 283 -17.73 -3.75 26.50
C ALA A 283 -16.29 -4.21 26.71
N LEU A 284 -16.08 -5.08 27.70
CA LEU A 284 -14.78 -5.66 27.99
C LEU A 284 -14.31 -6.57 26.85
N PRO A 285 -12.99 -6.56 26.54
CA PRO A 285 -12.45 -7.53 25.61
C PRO A 285 -12.62 -8.94 26.16
N ARG A 286 -12.76 -9.92 25.26
CA ARG A 286 -12.88 -11.33 25.65
C ARG A 286 -11.74 -11.74 26.60
N PRO A 287 -12.00 -12.55 27.65
CA PRO A 287 -10.96 -13.03 28.57
C PRO A 287 -9.81 -13.78 27.87
N SER A 288 -10.07 -14.35 26.70
CA SER A 288 -9.07 -15.00 25.87
C SER A 288 -8.04 -14.04 25.30
N ASN A 289 -8.44 -12.81 24.96
CA ASN A 289 -7.60 -11.82 24.28
C ASN A 289 -6.35 -11.48 25.09
N ARG A 290 -5.21 -12.05 24.69
CA ARG A 290 -3.96 -11.94 25.47
C ARG A 290 -3.32 -10.56 25.40
N ARG A 291 -3.71 -9.70 24.46
CA ARG A 291 -3.27 -8.29 24.42
C ARG A 291 -3.69 -7.55 25.69
N PHE A 292 -4.87 -7.85 26.24
CA PHE A 292 -5.41 -7.22 27.45
C PHE A 292 -5.37 -8.11 28.69
N ASN A 293 -5.50 -9.43 28.50
CA ASN A 293 -5.56 -10.42 29.57
C ASN A 293 -4.34 -11.38 29.49
N PRO A 294 -3.14 -10.92 29.87
CA PRO A 294 -1.91 -11.69 29.75
C PRO A 294 -1.90 -12.99 30.58
N LEU A 295 -1.20 -14.00 30.08
CA LEU A 295 -0.91 -15.22 30.84
C LEU A 295 0.07 -14.94 31.99
N ASN A 296 -0.02 -15.76 33.04
CA ASN A 296 0.83 -15.63 34.24
C ASN A 296 2.33 -15.57 33.92
N HIS A 297 2.80 -16.41 32.99
CA HIS A 297 4.21 -16.41 32.60
C HIS A 297 4.62 -15.13 31.85
N THR A 298 3.69 -14.51 31.10
CA THR A 298 3.91 -13.25 30.40
C THR A 298 4.00 -12.11 31.40
N ILE A 299 3.08 -12.06 32.37
CA ILE A 299 3.09 -11.12 33.49
C ILE A 299 4.44 -11.22 34.24
N ASP A 300 4.83 -12.42 34.66
CA ASP A 300 6.08 -12.67 35.38
C ASP A 300 7.31 -12.21 34.59
N SER A 301 7.35 -12.48 33.27
CA SER A 301 8.42 -11.98 32.40
C SER A 301 8.50 -10.44 32.40
N HIS A 302 7.37 -9.74 32.29
CA HIS A 302 7.34 -8.28 32.35
C HIS A 302 7.69 -7.75 33.74
N MET A 303 7.25 -8.41 34.81
CA MET A 303 7.62 -8.07 36.19
C MET A 303 9.12 -8.22 36.40
N ARG A 304 9.73 -9.32 35.95
CA ARG A 304 11.19 -9.54 36.03
C ARG A 304 11.95 -8.46 35.26
N ASN A 305 11.50 -8.09 34.06
CA ASN A 305 12.08 -7.00 33.29
C ASN A 305 11.97 -5.65 34.01
N ALA A 306 10.81 -5.36 34.62
CA ALA A 306 10.60 -4.15 35.41
C ALA A 306 11.53 -4.11 36.64
N LYS A 307 11.61 -5.21 37.41
CA LYS A 307 12.54 -5.35 38.56
C LYS A 307 13.99 -5.14 38.13
N GLN A 308 14.42 -5.71 36.99
CA GLN A 308 15.77 -5.49 36.47
C GLN A 308 16.02 -4.03 36.08
N LYS A 309 15.03 -3.35 35.50
CA LYS A 309 15.14 -1.92 35.18
C LYS A 309 15.23 -1.06 36.42
N LEU A 310 14.45 -1.36 37.47
CA LEU A 310 14.54 -0.67 38.75
C LEU A 310 15.94 -0.85 39.36
N LYS A 311 16.45 -2.09 39.41
CA LYS A 311 17.82 -2.37 39.89
C LYS A 311 18.88 -1.57 39.14
N LYS A 312 18.81 -1.54 37.80
CA LYS A 312 19.76 -0.78 36.97
C LYS A 312 19.61 0.74 37.12
N GLY A 313 18.38 1.22 37.30
CA GLY A 313 18.07 2.63 37.54
C GLY A 313 18.59 3.11 38.89
N THR A 314 18.50 2.30 39.94
CA THR A 314 19.07 2.61 41.26
C THR A 314 20.60 2.67 41.26
N CYS A 315 21.29 2.01 40.32
CA CYS A 315 22.75 2.15 40.17
C CYS A 315 23.15 3.40 39.37
N ALA A 316 22.30 3.89 38.46
CA ALA A 316 22.61 5.03 37.59
C ALA A 316 22.11 6.37 38.13
N ASN A 317 21.06 6.38 38.95
CA ASN A 317 20.42 7.60 39.45
C ASN A 317 20.76 7.96 40.90
N ALA A 318 21.65 7.21 41.57
CA ALA A 318 22.21 7.62 42.87
C ALA A 318 23.13 8.86 42.78
N ALA A 319 23.35 9.42 41.58
CA ALA A 319 24.21 10.59 41.36
C ALA A 319 23.49 11.87 40.92
N LYS A 320 22.16 11.88 40.77
CA LYS A 320 21.39 13.11 40.46
C LYS A 320 20.00 13.04 41.08
N VAL A 321 19.89 13.52 42.31
CA VAL A 321 18.61 13.93 42.90
C VAL A 321 18.57 15.44 42.82
N ASP A 322 17.86 15.97 41.83
CA ASP A 322 17.39 17.35 41.84
C ASP A 322 15.86 17.33 41.74
N VAL A 323 15.27 17.85 42.81
CA VAL A 323 13.99 18.58 42.94
C VAL A 323 12.75 17.99 42.26
N ALA A 324 11.85 17.54 43.13
CA ALA A 324 10.48 17.14 42.82
C ALA A 324 9.67 18.27 42.17
N THR A 325 9.11 18.01 40.99
CA THR A 325 7.94 18.72 40.48
C THR A 325 6.69 18.05 41.03
N VAL A 326 5.98 18.77 41.90
CA VAL A 326 4.65 18.46 42.41
C VAL A 326 3.65 18.71 41.29
N ASP A 327 2.85 17.70 40.95
CA ASP A 327 1.66 17.85 40.11
C ASP A 327 0.57 18.58 40.92
N VAL A 328 0.21 19.79 40.51
CA VAL A 328 -0.98 20.51 41.00
C VAL A 328 -2.10 20.28 39.98
N THR A 329 -3.19 19.65 40.44
CA THR A 329 -4.45 19.51 39.69
C THR A 329 -5.17 20.84 39.62
N VAL A 330 -5.70 21.16 38.43
CA VAL A 330 -6.43 22.39 38.12
C VAL A 330 -7.91 22.21 38.50
N GLU A 331 -8.30 22.74 39.64
CA GLU A 331 -9.65 23.22 39.92
C GLU A 331 -9.51 24.65 40.47
N ASP A 332 -10.45 25.53 40.11
CA ASP A 332 -10.57 26.94 40.51
C ASP A 332 -9.76 28.01 39.76
N VAL A 333 -10.31 28.51 38.63
CA VAL A 333 -10.34 29.97 38.34
C VAL A 333 -11.62 30.33 37.58
N ALA A 334 -12.64 30.73 38.34
CA ALA A 334 -13.75 31.53 37.85
C ALA A 334 -13.52 32.99 38.25
N ALA A 335 -13.17 33.86 37.29
CA ALA A 335 -13.41 35.30 37.38
C ALA A 335 -13.11 35.93 36.01
N GLY A 336 -14.15 36.45 35.37
CA GLY A 336 -14.07 37.11 34.07
C GLY A 336 -13.20 38.36 34.11
N VAL A 337 -12.25 38.44 33.18
CA VAL A 337 -11.60 39.68 32.76
C VAL A 337 -11.48 39.65 31.24
N VAL A 338 -12.14 40.61 30.59
CA VAL A 338 -12.02 40.86 29.15
C VAL A 338 -10.66 41.48 28.88
N VAL A 339 -9.77 40.72 28.25
CA VAL A 339 -8.49 41.23 27.72
C VAL A 339 -8.47 40.98 26.21
N THR A 340 -8.50 42.06 25.43
CA THR A 340 -8.19 42.05 24.00
C THR A 340 -6.74 41.59 23.82
N THR A 341 -6.55 40.33 23.39
CA THR A 341 -5.23 39.77 23.11
C THR A 341 -4.92 39.85 21.61
N ILE A 342 -3.89 40.63 21.28
CA ILE A 342 -3.07 40.43 20.09
C ILE A 342 -2.26 39.15 20.34
N PRO A 343 -2.23 38.16 19.42
CA PRO A 343 -1.56 36.90 19.69
C PRO A 343 -0.05 37.09 19.83
N SER A 344 0.41 36.91 21.08
CA SER A 344 1.79 36.72 21.46
C SER A 344 2.30 35.39 20.90
N ILE A 345 3.30 35.45 20.03
CA ILE A 345 3.98 34.28 19.50
C ILE A 345 4.84 33.70 20.63
N MET A 346 4.32 32.71 21.35
CA MET A 346 5.12 31.89 22.26
C MET A 346 6.16 31.12 21.44
N ALA A 347 7.43 31.24 21.83
CA ALA A 347 8.52 30.51 21.22
C ALA A 347 8.37 29.00 21.46
N PRO A 348 8.27 28.16 20.40
CA PRO A 348 8.30 26.71 20.58
C PRO A 348 9.74 26.22 20.77
N SER A 349 9.85 25.14 21.54
CA SER A 349 11.04 24.34 21.81
C SER A 349 11.88 24.03 20.56
N LYS A 350 13.20 23.80 20.79
CA LYS A 350 14.24 23.50 19.78
C LYS A 350 13.70 22.63 18.62
N PRO A 351 13.93 23.02 17.35
CA PRO A 351 13.57 22.19 16.21
C PRO A 351 14.52 20.98 16.11
N ASP A 352 13.95 19.78 16.16
CA ASP A 352 14.70 18.51 16.18
C ASP A 352 15.22 18.06 14.81
N ASN A 353 14.96 18.79 13.72
CA ASN A 353 15.52 18.45 12.41
C ASN A 353 15.85 19.68 11.53
N LEU A 354 16.86 19.51 10.68
CA LEU A 354 17.40 20.52 9.76
C LEU A 354 16.39 20.96 8.69
N ILE A 355 15.43 20.09 8.35
CA ILE A 355 14.41 20.32 7.32
C ILE A 355 13.36 21.34 7.82
N ASP A 356 12.99 21.27 9.10
CA ASP A 356 12.02 22.18 9.73
C ASP A 356 12.60 23.60 9.85
N LEU A 357 13.92 23.72 10.07
CA LEU A 357 14.63 25.00 10.02
C LEU A 357 14.68 25.57 8.60
N GLN A 358 14.91 24.73 7.58
CA GLN A 358 14.92 25.16 6.18
C GLN A 358 13.55 25.68 5.74
N ILE A 359 12.47 24.97 6.09
CA ILE A 359 11.09 25.37 5.76
C ILE A 359 10.72 26.70 6.43
N ARG A 360 11.10 26.89 7.71
CA ARG A 360 10.86 28.16 8.41
C ARG A 360 11.66 29.32 7.81
N LEU A 361 12.90 29.07 7.37
CA LEU A 361 13.73 30.09 6.72
C LEU A 361 13.12 30.57 5.40
N GLU A 362 12.64 29.64 4.56
CA GLU A 362 12.00 29.98 3.28
C GLU A 362 10.66 30.70 3.47
N SER A 363 9.89 30.34 4.51
CA SER A 363 8.67 31.07 4.89
C SER A 363 8.95 32.50 5.35
N LEU A 364 10.01 32.71 6.13
CA LEU A 364 10.46 34.05 6.57
C LEU A 364 10.92 34.90 5.39
N LYS A 365 11.67 34.34 4.43
CA LYS A 365 12.08 35.04 3.20
C LYS A 365 10.88 35.52 2.38
N GLY A 366 9.87 34.66 2.21
CA GLY A 366 8.62 35.02 1.53
C GLY A 366 7.92 36.20 2.21
N THR A 367 7.86 36.19 3.54
CA THR A 367 7.22 37.26 4.31
C THR A 367 7.99 38.59 4.21
N VAL A 368 9.33 38.55 4.26
CA VAL A 368 10.18 39.74 4.10
C VAL A 368 10.08 40.33 2.70
N ASN A 369 10.02 39.49 1.66
CA ASN A 369 9.86 39.95 0.28
C ASN A 369 8.51 40.64 0.05
N ILE A 370 7.42 40.06 0.58
CA ILE A 370 6.08 40.67 0.51
C ILE A 370 6.05 42.03 1.22
N LEU A 371 6.67 42.14 2.39
CA LEU A 371 6.77 43.41 3.11
C LEU A 371 7.64 44.42 2.38
N SER A 372 8.74 43.99 1.75
CA SER A 372 9.61 44.83 0.94
C SER A 372 8.90 45.39 -0.30
N GLU A 373 8.12 44.57 -1.02
CA GLU A 373 7.31 45.03 -2.16
C GLU A 373 6.20 45.97 -1.74
N LYS A 374 5.51 45.70 -0.63
CA LYS A 374 4.49 46.62 -0.09
C LYS A 374 5.08 47.97 0.31
N VAL A 375 6.31 48.01 0.82
CA VAL A 375 7.02 49.26 1.13
C VAL A 375 7.48 49.98 -0.14
N LYS A 376 7.85 49.27 -1.20
CA LYS A 376 8.18 49.87 -2.51
C LYS A 376 6.96 50.51 -3.15
N HIS A 377 5.83 49.79 -3.21
CA HIS A 377 4.59 50.32 -3.78
C HIS A 377 3.98 51.48 -2.97
N ALA A 378 4.25 51.55 -1.67
CA ALA A 378 3.80 52.67 -0.84
C ALA A 378 4.66 53.95 -0.98
N ASN A 379 5.83 53.88 -1.63
CA ASN A 379 6.83 54.95 -1.65
C ASN A 379 7.23 55.43 -3.06
N ASP A 380 6.40 55.21 -4.08
CA ASP A 380 6.60 55.80 -5.41
C ASP A 380 6.54 57.34 -5.32
N GLY A 381 7.71 57.96 -5.11
CA GLY A 381 7.92 59.41 -5.15
C GLY A 381 8.81 60.01 -4.05
N VAL A 382 9.15 59.29 -2.97
CA VAL A 382 9.98 59.87 -1.88
C VAL A 382 11.09 58.91 -1.46
N ASN A 383 12.33 59.37 -1.59
CA ASN A 383 13.55 58.62 -1.23
C ASN A 383 13.72 58.57 0.30
N VAL A 384 12.94 57.72 0.98
CA VAL A 384 13.02 57.53 2.43
C VAL A 384 13.95 56.35 2.75
N LYS A 385 14.98 56.63 3.55
CA LYS A 385 15.87 55.61 4.14
C LYS A 385 15.03 54.56 4.87
N LEU A 386 15.19 53.28 4.51
CA LEU A 386 14.56 52.15 5.19
C LEU A 386 14.75 52.26 6.72
N PRO A 387 13.71 52.02 7.55
CA PRO A 387 13.84 52.00 8.99
C PRO A 387 14.97 51.06 9.43
N SER A 388 15.84 51.54 10.32
CA SER A 388 17.05 50.83 10.81
C SER A 388 16.75 49.41 11.32
N ARG A 389 15.53 49.17 11.79
CA ARG A 389 15.04 47.87 12.26
C ARG A 389 14.85 46.84 11.12
N ILE A 390 14.43 47.26 9.93
CA ILE A 390 14.31 46.38 8.75
C ILE A 390 15.70 46.08 8.18
N GLN A 391 16.60 47.07 8.16
CA GLN A 391 18.00 46.83 7.76
C GLN A 391 18.72 45.84 8.69
N LYS A 392 18.42 45.88 9.99
CA LYS A 392 18.94 44.92 10.96
C LYS A 392 18.40 43.50 10.70
N LEU A 393 17.09 43.36 10.45
CA LEU A 393 16.48 42.07 10.11
C LEU A 393 17.04 41.49 8.80
N GLN A 394 17.27 42.33 7.79
CA GLN A 394 17.91 41.90 6.55
C GLN A 394 19.33 41.36 6.79
N LYS A 395 20.15 42.08 7.58
CA LYS A 395 21.50 41.62 7.95
C LYS A 395 21.47 40.31 8.73
N ASP A 396 20.50 40.12 9.62
CA ASP A 396 20.35 38.89 10.40
C ASP A 396 19.94 37.70 9.51
N VAL A 397 19.07 37.92 8.52
CA VAL A 397 18.71 36.91 7.50
C VAL A 397 19.92 36.54 6.66
N ASP A 398 20.68 37.53 6.18
CA ASP A 398 21.91 37.29 5.38
C ASP A 398 22.99 36.56 6.20
N LEU A 399 23.08 36.83 7.50
CA LEU A 399 23.98 36.11 8.41
C LEU A 399 23.56 34.66 8.62
N GLN A 400 22.27 34.38 8.75
CA GLN A 400 21.76 33.01 8.86
C GLN A 400 21.96 32.24 7.56
N GLN A 401 21.80 32.87 6.41
CA GLN A 401 22.03 32.24 5.12
C GLN A 401 23.51 31.86 4.91
N ARG A 402 24.45 32.74 5.25
CA ARG A 402 25.88 32.41 5.22
C ARG A 402 26.24 31.25 6.17
N ARG A 403 25.54 31.13 7.31
CA ARG A 403 25.72 30.01 8.23
C ARG A 403 25.19 28.70 7.65
N SER A 404 24.04 28.72 6.96
CA SER A 404 23.52 27.50 6.31
C SER A 404 24.41 27.03 5.16
N GLU A 405 24.92 27.95 4.34
CA GLU A 405 25.85 27.65 3.25
C GLU A 405 27.15 27.04 3.79
N SER A 406 27.75 27.64 4.84
CA SER A 406 28.93 27.06 5.51
C SER A 406 28.69 25.68 6.12
N ILE A 407 27.47 25.38 6.58
CA ILE A 407 27.10 24.05 7.08
C ILE A 407 26.94 23.06 5.92
N GLN A 408 26.39 23.47 4.79
CA GLN A 408 26.32 22.66 3.57
C GLN A 408 27.71 22.33 3.03
N ASP A 409 28.61 23.31 2.92
CA ASP A 409 29.99 23.08 2.49
C ASP A 409 30.71 22.08 3.41
N LYS A 410 30.49 22.17 4.73
CA LYS A 410 31.02 21.22 5.71
C LYS A 410 30.38 19.84 5.58
N LEU A 411 29.11 19.74 5.23
CA LEU A 411 28.39 18.48 5.00
C LEU A 411 28.87 17.79 3.72
N GLU A 412 29.10 18.56 2.65
CA GLU A 412 29.64 18.09 1.38
C GLU A 412 31.08 17.59 1.58
N TYR A 413 31.92 18.36 2.28
CA TYR A 413 33.26 17.92 2.70
C TYR A 413 33.23 16.64 3.55
N VAL A 414 32.26 16.50 4.45
CA VAL A 414 32.09 15.28 5.26
C VAL A 414 31.59 14.11 4.41
N GLN A 415 30.71 14.33 3.43
CA GLN A 415 30.24 13.30 2.51
C GLN A 415 31.36 12.80 1.60
N GLU A 416 32.18 13.68 1.05
CA GLU A 416 33.36 13.31 0.23
C GLU A 416 34.40 12.54 1.05
N ASN A 417 34.64 12.93 2.31
CA ASN A 417 35.57 12.23 3.20
C ASN A 417 35.01 10.94 3.83
N ILE A 418 33.70 10.75 3.86
CA ILE A 418 33.08 9.48 4.27
C ILE A 418 33.21 8.44 3.15
N VAL A 419 33.17 8.86 1.88
CA VAL A 419 33.41 7.98 0.72
C VAL A 419 34.85 7.45 0.75
N SER A 420 35.84 8.30 1.06
CA SER A 420 37.24 7.85 1.19
C SER A 420 37.50 6.94 2.41
N LYS A 421 36.82 7.16 3.55
CA LYS A 421 36.90 6.27 4.73
C LYS A 421 36.28 4.90 4.50
N ALA A 422 35.24 4.80 3.67
CA ALA A 422 34.62 3.52 3.31
C ALA A 422 35.56 2.68 2.42
N GLU A 423 36.29 3.32 1.52
CA GLU A 423 37.31 2.68 0.69
C GLU A 423 38.55 2.30 1.52
N PHE A 424 38.98 3.15 2.46
CA PHE A 424 40.06 2.81 3.39
C PHE A 424 39.72 1.63 4.30
N LYS A 425 38.48 1.53 4.80
CA LYS A 425 38.00 0.35 5.55
C LYS A 425 37.93 -0.93 4.71
N ARG A 426 37.61 -0.81 3.42
CA ARG A 426 37.64 -1.96 2.48
C ARG A 426 39.07 -2.43 2.23
N LEU A 427 40.02 -1.50 2.06
CA LEU A 427 41.44 -1.80 1.95
C LEU A 427 41.99 -2.41 3.25
N GLU A 428 41.62 -1.89 4.41
CA GLU A 428 42.04 -2.43 5.71
C GLU A 428 41.50 -3.85 5.95
N GLN A 429 40.26 -4.13 5.55
CA GLN A 429 39.69 -5.48 5.58
C GLN A 429 40.38 -6.43 4.58
N SER A 430 40.74 -5.93 3.40
CA SER A 430 41.50 -6.71 2.40
C SER A 430 42.90 -7.07 2.92
N VAL A 431 43.60 -6.11 3.54
CA VAL A 431 44.92 -6.32 4.15
C VAL A 431 44.86 -7.28 5.36
N LYS A 432 43.81 -7.20 6.19
CA LYS A 432 43.58 -8.18 7.27
C LYS A 432 43.29 -9.59 6.73
N GLY A 433 42.57 -9.70 5.61
CA GLY A 433 42.36 -10.96 4.90
C GLY A 433 43.65 -11.57 4.36
N MET A 434 44.52 -10.75 3.77
CA MET A 434 45.82 -11.21 3.24
C MET A 434 46.78 -11.67 4.36
N LYS A 435 46.82 -10.99 5.51
CA LYS A 435 47.60 -11.44 6.69
C LYS A 435 47.09 -12.75 7.28
N ALA A 436 45.78 -12.98 7.26
CA ALA A 436 45.20 -14.25 7.71
C ALA A 436 45.55 -15.42 6.76
N MET A 437 45.61 -15.17 5.44
CA MET A 437 46.05 -16.17 4.47
C MET A 437 47.53 -16.55 4.65
N THR A 438 48.43 -15.59 4.86
CA THR A 438 49.86 -15.89 5.07
C THR A 438 50.12 -16.65 6.38
N SER A 439 49.35 -16.37 7.43
CA SER A 439 49.40 -17.15 8.68
C SER A 439 48.87 -18.59 8.54
N SER A 440 47.87 -18.81 7.69
CA SER A 440 47.34 -20.15 7.40
C SER A 440 48.29 -20.97 6.53
N VAL A 441 48.96 -20.34 5.56
CA VAL A 441 49.94 -21.00 4.68
C VAL A 441 51.21 -21.40 5.44
N THR A 442 51.67 -20.57 6.38
CA THR A 442 52.82 -20.89 7.24
C THR A 442 52.50 -22.03 8.22
N LYS A 443 51.27 -22.07 8.77
CA LYS A 443 50.79 -23.16 9.63
C LYS A 443 50.64 -24.49 8.88
N LEU A 444 50.09 -24.47 7.66
CA LEU A 444 50.02 -25.67 6.80
C LEU A 444 51.40 -26.21 6.43
N ARG A 445 52.39 -25.33 6.26
CA ARG A 445 53.77 -25.74 5.97
C ARG A 445 54.44 -26.40 7.18
N THR A 446 54.22 -25.90 8.39
CA THR A 446 54.75 -26.53 9.62
C THR A 446 54.05 -27.86 9.91
N ASP A 447 52.74 -27.94 9.73
CA ASP A 447 51.96 -29.15 10.00
C ASP A 447 52.31 -30.28 9.01
N SER A 448 52.56 -29.93 7.74
CA SER A 448 52.99 -30.88 6.70
C SER A 448 54.41 -31.43 6.93
N ILE A 449 55.30 -30.65 7.55
CA ILE A 449 56.67 -31.09 7.90
C ILE A 449 56.62 -32.04 9.11
N THR A 450 55.76 -31.78 10.10
CA THR A 450 55.56 -32.70 11.23
C THR A 450 54.83 -34.00 10.88
N HIS A 451 53.99 -34.00 9.83
CA HIS A 451 53.26 -35.19 9.39
C HIS A 451 54.15 -36.13 8.56
N MET A 452 55.07 -35.61 7.75
CA MET A 452 56.02 -36.41 6.96
C MET A 452 56.96 -37.26 7.82
N ASN A 453 57.33 -36.78 9.02
CA ASN A 453 58.24 -37.50 9.93
C ASN A 453 57.57 -38.64 10.72
N ARG A 454 56.24 -38.76 10.71
CA ARG A 454 55.50 -39.84 11.38
C ARG A 454 55.10 -41.00 10.47
N THR A 455 55.07 -40.81 9.16
CA THR A 455 54.59 -41.81 8.19
C THR A 455 55.73 -42.54 7.48
N ASN A 456 56.68 -43.08 8.23
CA ASN A 456 57.76 -43.90 7.68
C ASN A 456 57.82 -45.33 8.28
N ARG A 457 56.70 -45.83 8.83
CA ARG A 457 56.63 -47.18 9.42
C ARG A 457 55.59 -48.15 8.87
N ASP A 458 54.71 -47.77 7.94
CA ASP A 458 53.70 -48.70 7.38
C ASP A 458 53.56 -48.58 5.86
N LEU A 459 54.68 -48.71 5.14
CA LEU A 459 54.74 -48.45 3.70
C LEU A 459 54.00 -49.50 2.83
N SER A 460 53.71 -50.70 3.33
CA SER A 460 53.11 -51.77 2.52
C SER A 460 51.56 -51.79 2.52
N ARG A 461 50.90 -51.23 3.53
CA ARG A 461 49.42 -51.13 3.57
C ARG A 461 48.89 -49.85 2.92
N VAL A 462 49.72 -48.80 2.87
CA VAL A 462 49.37 -47.53 2.22
C VAL A 462 49.45 -47.65 0.69
N GLN A 463 50.35 -48.46 0.14
CA GLN A 463 50.49 -48.63 -1.31
C GLN A 463 49.28 -49.31 -1.97
N SER A 464 48.63 -50.27 -1.29
CA SER A 464 47.42 -50.93 -1.78
C SER A 464 46.17 -50.04 -1.65
N ALA A 465 46.05 -49.27 -0.56
CA ALA A 465 44.98 -48.28 -0.39
C ALA A 465 45.10 -47.09 -1.36
N ALA A 466 46.32 -46.61 -1.63
CA ALA A 466 46.57 -45.54 -2.59
C ALA A 466 46.25 -45.97 -4.04
N LYS A 467 46.46 -47.25 -4.38
CA LYS A 467 46.10 -47.79 -5.71
C LYS A 467 44.59 -47.85 -5.92
N LEU A 468 43.82 -48.14 -4.86
CA LEU A 468 42.35 -48.11 -4.88
C LEU A 468 41.79 -46.69 -4.92
N GLN A 469 42.36 -45.77 -4.12
CA GLN A 469 41.96 -44.35 -4.16
C GLN A 469 42.30 -43.69 -5.50
N GLY A 470 43.43 -44.03 -6.13
CA GLY A 470 43.79 -43.55 -7.47
C GLY A 470 42.79 -43.97 -8.56
N LYS A 471 42.23 -45.19 -8.47
CA LYS A 471 41.18 -45.65 -9.39
C LYS A 471 39.87 -44.88 -9.20
N VAL A 472 39.47 -44.63 -7.96
CA VAL A 472 38.24 -43.87 -7.66
C VAL A 472 38.38 -42.41 -8.10
N VAL A 473 39.52 -41.77 -7.83
CA VAL A 473 39.78 -40.39 -8.25
C VAL A 473 39.81 -40.27 -9.78
N ASN A 474 40.42 -41.23 -10.48
CA ASN A 474 40.39 -41.23 -11.95
C ASN A 474 38.97 -41.45 -12.52
N SER A 475 38.15 -42.30 -11.88
CA SER A 475 36.75 -42.49 -12.28
C SER A 475 35.95 -41.19 -12.11
N LEU A 476 36.07 -40.54 -10.95
CA LEU A 476 35.41 -39.26 -10.68
C LEU A 476 35.90 -38.13 -11.58
N PHE A 477 37.19 -38.13 -11.95
CA PHE A 477 37.74 -37.16 -12.88
C PHE A 477 37.19 -37.35 -14.31
N MET A 478 37.02 -38.60 -14.75
CA MET A 478 36.39 -38.90 -16.05
C MET A 478 34.91 -38.51 -16.06
N GLU A 479 34.16 -38.81 -14.99
CA GLU A 479 32.78 -38.35 -14.85
C GLU A 479 32.67 -36.82 -14.83
N GLN A 480 33.57 -36.13 -14.12
CA GLN A 480 33.61 -34.67 -14.12
C GLN A 480 33.91 -34.10 -15.52
N LYS A 481 34.79 -34.76 -16.29
CA LYS A 481 35.08 -34.37 -17.68
C LYS A 481 33.88 -34.59 -18.60
N GLN A 482 33.17 -35.69 -18.43
CA GLN A 482 31.94 -35.99 -19.17
C GLN A 482 30.83 -34.98 -18.85
N VAL A 483 30.62 -34.68 -17.57
CA VAL A 483 29.64 -33.66 -17.13
C VAL A 483 29.99 -32.28 -17.66
N LYS A 484 31.29 -31.90 -17.66
CA LYS A 484 31.72 -30.62 -18.26
C LYS A 484 31.40 -30.54 -19.75
N GLY A 485 31.58 -31.63 -20.49
CA GLY A 485 31.19 -31.73 -21.91
C GLY A 485 29.68 -31.59 -22.14
N SER A 486 28.87 -32.25 -21.31
CA SER A 486 27.41 -32.11 -21.39
C SER A 486 26.94 -30.69 -21.05
N VAL A 487 27.59 -30.03 -20.09
CA VAL A 487 27.26 -28.65 -19.71
C VAL A 487 27.66 -27.65 -20.80
N SER A 488 28.77 -27.85 -21.52
CA SER A 488 29.11 -27.00 -22.66
C SER A 488 28.09 -27.14 -23.79
N ASN A 489 27.63 -28.36 -24.10
CA ASN A 489 26.63 -28.58 -25.14
C ASN A 489 25.27 -27.97 -24.76
N MET A 490 24.81 -28.14 -23.52
CA MET A 490 23.57 -27.49 -23.05
C MET A 490 23.67 -25.96 -23.08
N ARG A 491 24.86 -25.39 -22.81
CA ARG A 491 25.08 -23.95 -22.90
C ARG A 491 24.95 -23.44 -24.32
N GLU A 492 25.44 -24.21 -25.30
CA GLU A 492 25.34 -23.86 -26.71
C GLU A 492 23.89 -23.94 -27.20
N GLU A 493 23.13 -24.97 -26.82
CA GLU A 493 21.69 -25.06 -27.10
C GLU A 493 20.90 -23.88 -26.50
N VAL A 494 21.20 -23.50 -25.26
CA VAL A 494 20.56 -22.34 -24.61
C VAL A 494 20.87 -21.04 -25.36
N ASN A 495 22.10 -20.87 -25.85
CA ASN A 495 22.47 -19.68 -26.63
C ASN A 495 21.76 -19.64 -27.99
N VAL A 496 21.57 -20.80 -28.64
CA VAL A 496 20.79 -20.90 -29.89
C VAL A 496 19.32 -20.53 -29.65
N LEU A 497 18.73 -21.00 -28.55
CA LEU A 497 17.35 -20.68 -28.18
C LEU A 497 17.18 -19.20 -27.81
N ASP A 498 18.12 -18.59 -27.10
CA ASP A 498 18.11 -17.15 -26.79
C ASP A 498 18.20 -16.30 -28.07
N GLY A 499 19.04 -16.71 -29.02
CA GLY A 499 19.13 -16.06 -30.34
C GLY A 499 17.83 -16.16 -31.14
N ALA A 500 17.17 -17.33 -31.13
CA ALA A 500 15.88 -17.52 -31.79
C ALA A 500 14.76 -16.69 -31.13
N ALA A 501 14.74 -16.62 -29.80
CA ALA A 501 13.76 -15.83 -29.05
C ALA A 501 13.90 -14.33 -29.32
N LYS A 502 15.14 -13.82 -29.41
CA LYS A 502 15.41 -12.42 -29.79
C LYS A 502 14.92 -12.09 -31.19
N LYS A 503 15.21 -12.95 -32.18
CA LYS A 503 14.70 -12.77 -33.55
C LYS A 503 13.17 -12.77 -33.61
N ALA A 504 12.51 -13.64 -32.84
CA ALA A 504 11.05 -13.66 -32.78
C ALA A 504 10.47 -12.38 -32.17
N LEU A 505 11.11 -11.83 -31.11
CA LEU A 505 10.71 -10.56 -30.51
C LEU A 505 10.90 -9.38 -31.47
N ASP A 506 11.97 -9.36 -32.26
CA ASP A 506 12.21 -8.32 -33.25
C ASP A 506 11.14 -8.34 -34.37
N ILE A 507 10.73 -9.53 -34.83
CA ILE A 507 9.64 -9.69 -35.80
C ILE A 507 8.32 -9.17 -35.23
N ILE A 508 7.98 -9.57 -33.99
CA ILE A 508 6.75 -9.10 -33.33
C ILE A 508 6.75 -7.58 -33.18
N LYS A 509 7.91 -7.00 -32.83
CA LYS A 509 8.05 -5.55 -32.68
C LYS A 509 7.84 -4.83 -34.02
N GLN A 510 8.46 -5.33 -35.09
CA GLN A 510 8.29 -4.78 -36.43
C GLN A 510 6.81 -4.83 -36.89
N GLU A 511 6.10 -5.92 -36.56
CA GLU A 511 4.69 -6.09 -36.92
C GLU A 511 3.77 -5.19 -36.09
N MET A 512 4.08 -4.98 -34.80
CA MET A 512 3.39 -4.00 -33.96
C MET A 512 3.59 -2.56 -34.45
N ASP A 513 4.80 -2.19 -34.86
CA ASP A 513 5.08 -0.86 -35.40
C ASP A 513 4.32 -0.63 -36.72
N SER A 514 4.25 -1.65 -37.58
CA SER A 514 3.44 -1.60 -38.81
C SER A 514 1.93 -1.44 -38.53
N LEU A 515 1.40 -2.10 -37.50
CA LEU A 515 -0.01 -1.96 -37.10
C LEU A 515 -0.29 -0.57 -36.54
N TYR A 516 0.63 0.00 -35.78
CA TYR A 516 0.52 1.36 -35.24
C TYR A 516 0.50 2.41 -36.37
N ASP A 517 1.36 2.24 -37.38
CA ASP A 517 1.37 3.10 -38.57
C ASP A 517 0.09 2.97 -39.43
N GLN A 518 -0.55 1.79 -39.41
CA GLN A 518 -1.84 1.59 -40.08
C GLN A 518 -2.97 2.29 -39.32
N ASP A 519 -3.01 2.14 -37.99
CA ASP A 519 -4.00 2.79 -37.11
C ASP A 519 -3.92 4.32 -37.20
N HIS A 520 -2.71 4.86 -37.20
CA HIS A 520 -2.48 6.30 -37.37
C HIS A 520 -2.95 6.80 -38.75
N ARG A 521 -2.79 6.01 -39.81
CA ARG A 521 -3.30 6.34 -41.15
C ARG A 521 -4.83 6.32 -41.20
N THR A 522 -5.46 5.34 -40.57
CA THR A 522 -6.93 5.27 -40.50
C THR A 522 -7.52 6.40 -39.65
N GLN A 523 -6.86 6.78 -38.56
CA GLN A 523 -7.30 7.91 -37.74
C GLN A 523 -7.24 9.22 -38.52
N LYS A 524 -6.14 9.46 -39.26
CA LYS A 524 -6.04 10.64 -40.14
C LYS A 524 -7.15 10.68 -41.20
N GLN A 525 -7.52 9.54 -41.76
CA GLN A 525 -8.64 9.45 -42.72
C GLN A 525 -10.00 9.77 -42.07
N LEU A 526 -10.21 9.39 -40.81
CA LEU A 526 -11.41 9.74 -40.05
C LEU A 526 -11.47 11.23 -39.76
N ASP A 527 -10.37 11.83 -39.33
CA ASP A 527 -10.30 13.27 -39.05
C ASP A 527 -10.57 14.09 -40.34
N GLU A 528 -10.02 13.68 -41.49
CA GLU A 528 -10.31 14.29 -42.79
C GLU A 528 -11.78 14.12 -43.23
N LEU A 529 -12.43 13.02 -42.84
CA LEU A 529 -13.84 12.78 -43.12
C LEU A 529 -14.73 13.67 -42.23
N GLU A 530 -14.39 13.81 -40.95
CA GLU A 530 -15.09 14.67 -39.99
C GLU A 530 -15.07 16.13 -40.45
N GLU A 531 -13.92 16.63 -40.89
CA GLU A 531 -13.79 17.99 -41.46
C GLU A 531 -14.67 18.19 -42.72
N ARG A 532 -14.80 17.17 -43.56
CA ARG A 532 -15.68 17.22 -44.74
C ARG A 532 -17.16 17.26 -44.36
N VAL A 533 -17.55 16.48 -43.35
CA VAL A 533 -18.93 16.46 -42.85
C VAL A 533 -19.27 17.81 -42.23
N GLU A 534 -18.39 18.40 -41.43
CA GLU A 534 -18.58 19.75 -40.87
C GLU A 534 -18.78 20.81 -41.97
N LYS A 535 -17.96 20.80 -43.03
CA LYS A 535 -18.13 21.71 -44.18
C LYS A 535 -19.48 21.52 -44.89
N ILE A 536 -19.95 20.28 -45.04
CA ILE A 536 -21.26 20.01 -45.64
C ILE A 536 -22.38 20.56 -44.75
N VAL A 537 -22.30 20.34 -43.43
CA VAL A 537 -23.26 20.86 -42.45
C VAL A 537 -23.30 22.38 -42.46
N GLU A 538 -22.15 23.06 -42.52
CA GLU A 538 -22.10 24.52 -42.65
C GLU A 538 -22.76 25.05 -43.93
N VAL A 539 -22.59 24.36 -45.07
CA VAL A 539 -23.22 24.75 -46.33
C VAL A 539 -24.74 24.53 -46.28
N LEU A 540 -25.19 23.46 -45.62
CA LEU A 540 -26.62 23.20 -45.42
C LEU A 540 -27.24 24.26 -44.51
N ASN A 541 -26.60 24.61 -43.40
CA ASN A 541 -27.08 25.64 -42.47
C ASN A 541 -27.09 27.04 -43.09
N ARG A 542 -26.14 27.38 -43.98
CA ARG A 542 -26.15 28.64 -44.73
C ARG A 542 -27.24 28.69 -45.81
N GLY A 543 -27.62 27.54 -46.36
CA GLY A 543 -28.63 27.43 -47.42
C GLY A 543 -30.09 27.51 -46.95
N GLU A 544 -30.34 27.58 -45.64
CA GLU A 544 -31.68 27.66 -45.05
C GLU A 544 -32.26 29.08 -45.06
N ASN A 545 -31.42 30.11 -45.25
CA ASN A 545 -31.86 31.52 -45.30
C ASN A 545 -32.22 32.04 -46.71
N ASP A 546 -31.94 31.29 -47.78
CA ASP A 546 -32.08 31.75 -49.18
C ASP A 546 -32.96 30.82 -50.05
N ARG A 547 -34.06 30.27 -49.52
CA ARG A 547 -34.96 29.42 -50.32
C ARG A 547 -36.41 29.89 -50.35
N GLU A 548 -36.71 30.62 -51.42
CA GLU A 548 -38.00 30.48 -52.14
C GLU A 548 -37.87 30.01 -53.60
N SER A 549 -36.68 29.81 -54.18
CA SER A 549 -36.64 29.33 -55.57
C SER A 549 -35.41 28.47 -55.90
N LYS A 550 -35.61 27.14 -55.93
CA LYS A 550 -34.81 26.06 -56.57
C LYS A 550 -34.65 24.85 -55.63
N HIS A 551 -35.75 24.13 -55.41
CA HIS A 551 -35.79 22.94 -54.55
C HIS A 551 -35.57 21.59 -55.28
N GLY A 552 -35.48 21.54 -56.61
CA GLY A 552 -35.41 20.27 -57.35
C GLY A 552 -34.02 19.61 -57.47
N LEU A 553 -32.94 20.39 -57.54
CA LEU A 553 -31.61 19.86 -57.91
C LEU A 553 -30.68 19.53 -56.73
N LYS A 554 -31.02 19.94 -55.50
CA LYS A 554 -30.16 19.72 -54.32
C LYS A 554 -30.45 18.39 -53.60
N LEU A 555 -31.60 17.76 -53.82
CA LEU A 555 -31.97 16.51 -53.12
C LEU A 555 -31.20 15.30 -53.67
N GLU A 556 -31.08 15.16 -55.00
CA GLU A 556 -30.34 14.04 -55.63
C GLU A 556 -28.85 14.01 -55.25
N MET A 557 -28.24 15.19 -55.06
CA MET A 557 -26.82 15.28 -54.67
C MET A 557 -26.62 14.82 -53.23
N VAL A 558 -27.55 15.15 -52.33
CA VAL A 558 -27.53 14.70 -50.94
C VAL A 558 -27.79 13.19 -50.84
N GLU A 559 -28.75 12.66 -51.58
CA GLU A 559 -29.01 11.21 -51.60
C GLU A 559 -27.82 10.40 -52.11
N LYS A 560 -27.10 10.89 -53.13
CA LYS A 560 -25.87 10.25 -53.63
C LYS A 560 -24.76 10.22 -52.59
N GLU A 561 -24.57 11.29 -51.82
CA GLU A 561 -23.55 11.34 -50.77
C GLU A 561 -23.92 10.52 -49.52
N VAL A 562 -25.20 10.54 -49.11
CA VAL A 562 -25.70 9.68 -48.02
C VAL A 562 -25.54 8.20 -48.37
N THR A 563 -25.81 7.81 -49.62
CA THR A 563 -25.62 6.43 -50.08
C THR A 563 -24.14 6.01 -50.08
N LYS A 564 -23.21 6.93 -50.38
CA LYS A 564 -21.76 6.65 -50.29
C LYS A 564 -21.32 6.47 -48.83
N LEU A 565 -21.79 7.32 -47.92
CA LEU A 565 -21.52 7.20 -46.48
C LEU A 565 -22.06 5.88 -45.91
N PHE A 566 -23.27 5.48 -46.32
CA PHE A 566 -23.86 4.21 -45.91
C PHE A 566 -23.03 3.01 -46.37
N LYS A 567 -22.59 3.00 -47.64
CA LYS A 567 -21.71 1.94 -48.16
C LYS A 567 -20.37 1.88 -47.43
N PHE A 568 -19.79 3.04 -47.08
CA PHE A 568 -18.56 3.11 -46.30
C PHE A 568 -18.75 2.53 -44.89
N MET A 569 -19.83 2.87 -44.20
CA MET A 569 -20.17 2.30 -42.90
C MET A 569 -20.35 0.77 -42.94
N CYS A 570 -21.03 0.25 -43.97
CA CYS A 570 -21.17 -1.20 -44.14
C CYS A 570 -19.81 -1.91 -44.31
N LEU A 571 -18.87 -1.30 -45.04
CA LEU A 571 -17.52 -1.84 -45.20
C LEU A 571 -16.73 -1.85 -43.88
N VAL A 572 -16.85 -0.80 -43.06
CA VAL A 572 -16.21 -0.74 -41.74
C VAL A 572 -16.76 -1.82 -40.81
N ILE A 573 -18.08 -2.00 -40.77
CA ILE A 573 -18.73 -3.05 -39.95
C ILE A 573 -18.28 -4.45 -40.40
N LEU A 574 -18.19 -4.69 -41.71
CA LEU A 574 -17.70 -5.96 -42.26
C LEU A 574 -16.24 -6.22 -41.85
N ALA A 575 -15.36 -5.21 -41.95
CA ALA A 575 -13.96 -5.32 -41.56
C ALA A 575 -13.81 -5.62 -40.07
N MET A 576 -14.56 -4.93 -39.19
CA MET A 576 -14.55 -5.22 -37.75
C MET A 576 -15.04 -6.65 -37.44
N SER A 577 -16.04 -7.13 -38.17
CA SER A 577 -16.56 -8.50 -38.03
C SER A 577 -15.50 -9.55 -38.41
N ILE A 578 -14.72 -9.29 -39.46
CA ILE A 578 -13.61 -10.16 -39.88
C ILE A 578 -12.51 -10.20 -38.81
N VAL A 579 -12.12 -9.04 -38.25
CA VAL A 579 -11.10 -8.97 -37.17
C VAL A 579 -11.57 -9.72 -35.93
N MET A 580 -12.83 -9.52 -35.52
CA MET A 580 -13.42 -10.25 -34.38
C MET A 580 -13.43 -11.76 -34.62
N PHE A 581 -13.80 -12.20 -35.82
CA PHE A 581 -13.75 -13.61 -36.19
C PHE A 581 -12.32 -14.17 -36.13
N TRP A 582 -11.33 -13.39 -36.58
CA TRP A 582 -9.92 -13.78 -36.53
C TRP A 582 -9.40 -13.89 -35.09
N CYS A 583 -9.78 -12.96 -34.21
CA CYS A 583 -9.47 -13.03 -32.77
C CYS A 583 -10.09 -14.27 -32.11
N LEU A 584 -11.36 -14.56 -32.39
CA LEU A 584 -12.05 -15.74 -31.86
C LEU A 584 -11.41 -17.03 -32.38
N TRP A 585 -11.04 -17.08 -33.66
CA TRP A 585 -10.35 -18.22 -34.25
C TRP A 585 -8.95 -18.43 -33.66
N TRP A 586 -8.21 -17.35 -33.42
CA TRP A 586 -6.91 -17.41 -32.76
C TRP A 586 -7.03 -17.90 -31.32
N GLN A 587 -8.00 -17.38 -30.56
CA GLN A 587 -8.27 -17.82 -29.19
C GLN A 587 -8.66 -19.30 -29.13
N TYR A 588 -9.51 -19.76 -30.06
CA TYR A 588 -9.83 -21.16 -30.25
C TYR A 588 -8.56 -21.98 -30.50
N ARG A 589 -7.73 -21.59 -31.47
CA ARG A 589 -6.50 -22.31 -31.83
C ARG A 589 -5.47 -22.39 -30.69
N VAL A 590 -5.35 -21.34 -29.88
CA VAL A 590 -4.48 -21.34 -28.70
C VAL A 590 -5.00 -22.30 -27.63
N HIS A 591 -6.31 -22.31 -27.38
CA HIS A 591 -6.93 -23.25 -26.43
C HIS A 591 -6.90 -24.71 -26.92
N SER A 592 -7.01 -24.96 -28.23
CA SER A 592 -6.93 -26.32 -28.79
C SER A 592 -5.53 -26.94 -28.75
N ARG A 593 -4.49 -26.14 -28.48
CA ARG A 593 -3.08 -26.58 -28.50
C ARG A 593 -2.46 -26.74 -27.10
N ASP A 594 -3.22 -26.60 -26.02
CA ASP A 594 -2.67 -26.86 -24.68
C ASP A 594 -2.41 -28.37 -24.49
N PRO A 595 -1.16 -28.84 -24.44
CA PRO A 595 -0.84 -30.27 -24.31
C PRO A 595 -1.33 -30.87 -22.98
N ARG A 596 -1.73 -30.05 -22.00
CA ARG A 596 -2.21 -30.50 -20.69
C ARG A 596 -3.61 -31.13 -20.74
N THR A 597 -4.47 -30.73 -21.67
CA THR A 597 -5.80 -31.35 -21.84
C THR A 597 -5.72 -32.69 -22.55
N VAL A 598 -4.81 -32.84 -23.52
CA VAL A 598 -4.58 -34.09 -24.27
C VAL A 598 -3.99 -35.21 -23.39
N LEU A 599 -3.10 -34.87 -22.44
CA LEU A 599 -2.56 -35.83 -21.47
C LEU A 599 -3.62 -36.31 -20.46
N SER A 600 -4.58 -35.47 -20.08
CA SER A 600 -5.65 -35.86 -19.14
C SER A 600 -6.71 -36.79 -19.77
N GLN A 601 -6.93 -36.71 -21.09
CA GLN A 601 -7.85 -37.60 -21.79
C GLN A 601 -7.24 -38.98 -22.08
N ARG A 602 -5.93 -39.08 -22.36
CA ARG A 602 -5.27 -40.39 -22.53
C ARG A 602 -5.17 -41.19 -21.23
N GLN A 603 -5.12 -40.55 -20.06
CA GLN A 603 -5.13 -41.25 -18.77
C GLN A 603 -6.52 -41.75 -18.35
N ARG A 604 -7.61 -41.29 -18.99
CA ARG A 604 -8.98 -41.77 -18.70
C ARG A 604 -9.48 -42.85 -19.66
N ALA A 605 -8.82 -43.07 -20.79
CA ALA A 605 -9.17 -44.11 -21.76
C ALA A 605 -8.38 -45.43 -21.55
N GLY A 606 -7.59 -45.52 -20.48
CA GLY A 606 -6.88 -46.72 -20.08
C GLY A 606 -7.16 -47.04 -18.62
N LEU A 607 -8.42 -47.38 -18.32
CA LEU A 607 -8.88 -48.09 -17.12
C LEU A 607 -10.12 -48.90 -17.48
#